data_AF-A0A350NW65-F1
#
_entry.id   AF-A0A350NW65-F1
#
_cell.length_a   1.000
_cell.length_b   1.000
_cell.length_c   1.000
_cell.angle_alpha   90.00
_cell.angle_beta   90.00
_cell.angle_gamma   90.00
#
_symmetry.space_group_name_H-M   'P 1'
#
loop_
_entity.id
_entity.type
_entity.pdbx_description
1 polymer ?
#
loop_
_entity_poly.entity_id
_entity_poly.type
_entity_poly.pdbx_seq_one_letter_code
_entity_poly.pdbx_strand_id
1 'polypeptide(L)'
;MICFRNELLAATWGLTSLPNNCGFCAYVCSSKQLNMDLYVILFVLSTLWVGPFWFAMLLQPETAKTKQLLDGPWFFIGPIAIWFLVMGLNPQGLADFMNSGSHPDGFLAGLAEGMGTKAGITALWAHVVAGDIAVTRWIWQDSLKRQGRPWATRIAVFFGVMMMPLGLALHLLLRSGKPRG
;
A
#
# COMPACT_ATOMS: atom_id res chain seq x y z
N MET A 1 -15.51 -27.89 -6.93
CA MET A 1 -14.88 -26.92 -7.86
C MET A 1 -15.87 -26.72 -9.01
N ILE A 2 -16.02 -25.50 -9.53
CA ILE A 2 -17.03 -25.00 -10.49
C ILE A 2 -18.33 -24.48 -9.82
N CYS A 3 -18.37 -23.19 -9.50
CA CYS A 3 -19.63 -22.45 -9.39
C CYS A 3 -20.12 -22.18 -10.82
N PHE A 4 -21.11 -22.95 -11.26
CA PHE A 4 -21.72 -22.77 -12.58
C PHE A 4 -22.56 -21.48 -12.57
N ARG A 5 -22.12 -20.51 -13.36
CA ARG A 5 -22.88 -19.33 -13.78
C ARG A 5 -24.06 -19.81 -14.64
N ASN A 6 -25.27 -19.76 -14.09
CA ASN A 6 -26.51 -19.85 -14.88
C ASN A 6 -27.70 -19.19 -14.14
N GLU A 7 -27.70 -17.87 -14.09
CA GLU A 7 -28.86 -17.06 -13.66
C GLU A 7 -29.95 -16.94 -14.75
N LEU A 8 -30.30 -18.04 -15.43
CA LEU A 8 -31.26 -17.99 -16.55
C LEU A 8 -32.37 -19.05 -16.51
N LEU A 9 -32.47 -19.86 -15.45
CA LEU A 9 -33.50 -20.90 -15.34
C LEU A 9 -34.37 -20.85 -14.07
N ALA A 10 -34.18 -19.87 -13.18
CA ALA A 10 -34.89 -19.82 -11.90
C ALA A 10 -36.28 -19.11 -11.94
N ALA A 11 -36.72 -18.61 -13.10
CA ALA A 11 -37.95 -17.81 -13.20
C ALA A 11 -39.23 -18.61 -13.51
N THR A 12 -39.17 -19.94 -13.70
CA THR A 12 -40.31 -20.71 -14.22
C THR A 12 -40.95 -21.72 -13.27
N TRP A 13 -40.41 -21.94 -12.07
CA TRP A 13 -40.98 -22.92 -11.14
C TRP A 13 -41.12 -22.33 -9.74
N GLY A 14 -42.29 -21.76 -9.48
CA GLY A 14 -42.74 -21.36 -8.15
C GLY A 14 -42.89 -22.57 -7.24
N LEU A 15 -41.80 -22.98 -6.60
CA LEU A 15 -41.80 -23.98 -5.54
C LEU A 15 -41.15 -23.39 -4.29
N THR A 16 -42.04 -23.09 -3.34
CA THR A 16 -41.76 -22.92 -1.92
C THR A 16 -41.19 -24.22 -1.33
N SER A 17 -40.25 -24.03 -0.40
CA SER A 17 -39.67 -25.01 0.54
C SER A 17 -38.58 -25.95 0.00
N LEU A 18 -37.36 -25.84 0.59
CA LEU A 18 -36.55 -26.91 1.20
C LEU A 18 -35.14 -26.38 1.62
N PRO A 19 -34.37 -27.05 2.51
CA PRO A 19 -34.04 -26.49 3.82
C PRO A 19 -32.54 -26.44 4.19
N ASN A 20 -32.24 -25.75 5.30
CA ASN A 20 -31.16 -25.99 6.27
C ASN A 20 -29.66 -25.92 5.88
N ASN A 21 -29.25 -25.49 4.68
CA ASN A 21 -27.82 -25.31 4.36
C ASN A 21 -27.38 -23.87 4.03
N CYS A 22 -28.23 -22.87 4.28
CA CYS A 22 -27.92 -21.46 3.98
C CYS A 22 -26.93 -20.80 4.96
N GLY A 23 -26.61 -21.42 6.10
CA GLY A 23 -25.73 -20.82 7.11
C GLY A 23 -24.28 -20.69 6.65
N PHE A 24 -23.67 -21.78 6.16
CA PHE A 24 -22.25 -21.77 5.80
C PHE A 24 -21.97 -20.91 4.56
N CYS A 25 -22.88 -20.92 3.58
CA CYS A 25 -22.71 -20.11 2.36
C CYS A 25 -22.91 -18.61 2.65
N ALA A 26 -23.87 -18.23 3.49
CA ALA A 26 -24.05 -16.84 3.93
C ALA A 26 -22.91 -16.37 4.84
N TYR A 27 -22.40 -17.21 5.75
CA TYR A 27 -21.23 -16.88 6.58
C TYR A 27 -19.94 -16.82 5.76
N VAL A 28 -19.71 -17.70 4.80
CA VAL A 28 -18.54 -17.67 3.90
C VAL A 28 -18.64 -16.48 2.94
N CYS A 29 -19.84 -16.11 2.47
CA CYS A 29 -20.04 -14.92 1.65
C CYS A 29 -19.89 -13.64 2.47
N SER A 30 -20.47 -13.57 3.67
CA SER A 30 -20.33 -12.43 4.60
C SER A 30 -18.90 -12.27 5.12
N SER A 31 -18.21 -13.36 5.45
CA SER A 31 -16.78 -13.32 5.84
C SER A 31 -15.86 -13.01 4.67
N LYS A 32 -16.15 -13.47 3.44
CA LYS A 32 -15.42 -13.00 2.24
C LYS A 32 -15.66 -11.51 2.00
N GLN A 33 -16.90 -11.03 2.12
CA GLN A 33 -17.24 -9.62 1.95
C GLN A 33 -16.53 -8.74 3.00
N LEU A 34 -16.55 -9.16 4.28
CA LEU A 34 -15.88 -8.46 5.38
C LEU A 34 -14.36 -8.39 5.17
N ASN A 35 -13.74 -9.47 4.68
CA ASN A 35 -12.32 -9.47 4.32
C ASN A 35 -12.04 -8.55 3.13
N MET A 36 -12.92 -8.52 2.11
CA MET A 36 -12.77 -7.62 0.98
C MET A 36 -12.83 -6.14 1.38
N ASP A 37 -13.71 -5.78 2.32
CA ASP A 37 -13.80 -4.43 2.88
C ASP A 37 -12.59 -4.10 3.75
N LEU A 38 -12.06 -5.08 4.51
CA LEU A 38 -10.87 -4.90 5.33
C LEU A 38 -9.63 -4.58 4.49
N TYR A 39 -9.39 -5.26 3.35
CA TYR A 39 -8.24 -4.93 2.48
C TYR A 39 -8.34 -3.51 1.90
N VAL A 40 -9.56 -3.03 1.63
CA VAL A 40 -9.80 -1.66 1.18
C VAL A 40 -9.54 -0.67 2.32
N ILE A 41 -9.96 -0.99 3.55
CA ILE A 41 -9.64 -0.18 4.72
C ILE A 41 -8.13 -0.10 4.93
N LEU A 42 -7.40 -1.22 4.83
CA LEU A 42 -5.94 -1.25 4.96
C LEU A 42 -5.23 -0.46 3.85
N PHE A 43 -5.76 -0.53 2.63
CA PHE A 43 -5.29 0.28 1.50
C PHE A 43 -5.47 1.77 1.77
N VAL A 44 -6.66 2.20 2.18
CA VAL A 44 -6.93 3.61 2.53
C VAL A 44 -6.11 4.04 3.73
N LEU A 45 -5.97 3.18 4.74
CA LEU A 45 -5.21 3.45 5.95
C LEU A 45 -3.73 3.66 5.64
N SER A 46 -3.13 2.84 4.76
CA SER A 46 -1.74 3.03 4.34
C SER A 46 -1.51 4.40 3.69
N THR A 47 -2.46 4.84 2.85
CA THR A 47 -2.39 6.15 2.19
C THR A 47 -2.63 7.30 3.18
N LEU A 48 -3.63 7.16 4.05
CA LEU A 48 -4.01 8.17 5.04
C LEU A 48 -2.92 8.35 6.10
N TRP A 49 -2.21 7.27 6.46
CA TRP A 49 -1.11 7.30 7.42
C TRP A 49 0.01 8.25 6.98
N VAL A 50 0.26 8.38 5.68
CA VAL A 50 1.31 9.23 5.11
C VAL A 50 0.94 10.70 5.15
N GLY A 51 -0.35 11.01 5.02
CA GLY A 51 -0.87 12.38 4.91
C GLY A 51 -0.32 13.32 5.98
N PRO A 52 -0.45 13.01 7.28
CA PRO A 52 0.06 13.88 8.36
C PRO A 52 1.55 14.18 8.26
N PHE A 53 2.38 13.18 7.92
CA PHE A 53 3.83 13.35 7.79
C PHE A 53 4.18 14.20 6.56
N TRP A 54 3.50 13.97 5.44
CA TRP A 54 3.68 14.75 4.22
C TRP A 54 3.29 16.21 4.42
N PHE A 55 2.13 16.49 5.03
CA PHE A 55 1.70 17.85 5.36
C PHE A 55 2.67 18.55 6.31
N ALA A 56 3.20 17.83 7.31
CA ALA A 56 4.21 18.38 8.21
C ALA A 56 5.50 18.79 7.47
N MET A 57 5.97 17.96 6.53
CA MET A 57 7.16 18.28 5.72
C MET A 57 6.92 19.45 4.75
N LEU A 58 5.71 19.57 4.19
CA LEU A 58 5.39 20.58 3.18
C LEU A 58 5.18 21.98 3.79
N LEU A 59 4.44 22.05 4.91
CA LEU A 59 4.10 23.33 5.56
C LEU A 59 5.31 23.96 6.26
N GLN A 60 6.08 23.15 6.98
CA GLN A 60 7.16 23.66 7.84
C GLN A 60 8.37 22.71 7.87
N PRO A 61 9.20 22.70 6.82
CA PRO A 61 10.35 21.79 6.74
C PRO A 61 11.45 22.08 7.78
N GLU A 62 11.56 23.31 8.29
CA GLU A 62 12.69 23.71 9.16
C GLU A 62 12.37 23.71 10.66
N THR A 63 11.09 23.58 11.03
CA THR A 63 10.65 23.69 12.43
C THR A 63 11.11 22.47 13.26
N ALA A 64 11.56 22.73 14.50
CA ALA A 64 12.03 21.69 15.42
C ALA A 64 10.99 20.58 15.68
N LYS A 65 9.69 20.90 15.61
CA LYS A 65 8.60 19.91 15.72
C LYS A 65 8.60 18.90 14.58
N THR A 66 8.82 19.33 13.34
CA THR A 66 8.93 18.46 12.17
C THR A 66 10.17 17.57 12.28
N LYS A 67 11.28 18.12 12.81
CA LYS A 67 12.48 17.33 13.12
C LYS A 67 12.24 16.26 14.17
N GLN A 68 11.62 16.60 15.30
CA GLN A 68 11.28 15.62 16.33
C GLN A 68 10.30 14.55 15.84
N LEU A 69 9.31 14.93 15.01
CA LEU A 69 8.34 14.00 14.45
C LEU A 69 8.96 13.01 13.45
N LEU A 70 10.04 13.41 12.76
CA LEU A 70 10.72 12.62 11.73
C LEU A 70 12.05 11.98 12.18
N ASP A 71 12.49 12.26 13.41
CA ASP A 71 13.70 11.68 13.99
C ASP A 71 13.51 10.19 14.28
N GLY A 72 12.31 9.79 14.72
CA GLY A 72 12.00 8.40 15.04
C GLY A 72 11.72 7.53 13.79
N PRO A 73 12.02 6.22 13.81
CA PRO A 73 11.65 5.26 12.76
C PRO A 73 10.15 4.93 12.74
N TRP A 74 9.33 5.66 13.49
CA TRP A 74 7.92 5.35 13.75
C TRP A 74 7.05 5.41 12.50
N PHE A 75 7.47 6.20 11.49
CA PHE A 75 6.77 6.30 10.22
C PHE A 75 6.82 5.01 9.39
N PHE A 76 7.88 4.19 9.54
CA PHE A 76 7.99 2.89 8.87
C PHE A 76 7.08 1.83 9.50
N ILE A 77 6.74 1.99 10.78
CA ILE A 77 5.95 1.00 11.52
C ILE A 77 4.57 0.84 10.90
N GLY A 78 3.94 1.91 10.43
CA GLY A 78 2.60 1.85 9.80
C GLY A 78 2.57 0.92 8.58
N PRO A 79 3.30 1.23 7.50
CA PRO A 79 3.33 0.39 6.30
C PRO A 79 3.83 -1.03 6.56
N ILE A 80 4.82 -1.21 7.43
CA ILE A 80 5.33 -2.55 7.82
C ILE A 80 4.25 -3.34 8.55
N ALA A 81 3.55 -2.73 9.51
CA ALA A 81 2.47 -3.38 10.23
C ALA A 81 1.31 -3.75 9.30
N ILE A 82 0.95 -2.87 8.35
CA ILE A 82 -0.07 -3.17 7.34
C ILE A 82 0.37 -4.34 6.46
N TRP A 83 1.64 -4.36 6.03
CA TRP A 83 2.18 -5.46 5.24
C TRP A 83 2.11 -6.80 5.99
N PHE A 84 2.56 -6.84 7.25
CA PHE A 84 2.45 -8.04 8.09
C PHE A 84 1.00 -8.44 8.37
N LEU A 85 0.11 -7.48 8.56
CA LEU A 85 -1.31 -7.73 8.78
C LEU A 85 -1.97 -8.35 7.54
N VAL A 86 -1.68 -7.84 6.33
CA VAL A 86 -2.16 -8.41 5.08
C VAL A 86 -1.66 -9.85 4.89
N MET A 87 -0.38 -10.10 5.19
CA MET A 87 0.21 -11.45 5.12
C MET A 87 -0.40 -12.41 6.15
N GLY A 88 -0.66 -11.94 7.37
CA GLY A 88 -1.31 -12.74 8.42
C GLY A 88 -2.77 -13.07 8.11
N LEU A 89 -3.48 -12.17 7.42
CA LEU A 89 -4.87 -12.37 6.99
C LEU A 89 -5.01 -13.29 5.78
N ASN A 90 -3.95 -13.45 4.97
CA ASN A 90 -3.97 -14.29 3.77
C ASN A 90 -2.74 -15.20 3.64
N PRO A 91 -2.61 -16.22 4.50
CA PRO A 91 -1.49 -17.16 4.43
C PRO A 91 -1.46 -17.97 3.12
N GLN A 92 -2.63 -18.20 2.50
CA GLN A 92 -2.71 -18.83 1.18
C GLN A 92 -2.16 -17.92 0.06
N GLY A 93 -2.48 -16.62 0.07
CA GLY A 93 -1.92 -15.67 -0.90
C GLY A 93 -0.40 -15.53 -0.79
N LEU A 94 0.15 -15.65 0.43
CA LEU A 94 1.60 -15.72 0.63
C LEU A 94 2.19 -17.04 0.12
N ALA A 95 1.51 -18.17 0.33
CA ALA A 95 1.94 -19.46 -0.20
C ALA A 95 1.90 -19.48 -1.74
N ASP A 96 0.87 -18.92 -2.36
CA ASP A 96 0.75 -18.79 -3.81
C ASP A 96 1.83 -17.85 -4.36
N PHE A 97 2.11 -16.74 -3.68
CA PHE A 97 3.22 -15.85 -4.02
C PHE A 97 4.59 -16.54 -3.88
N MET A 98 4.83 -17.34 -2.85
CA MET A 98 6.09 -18.10 -2.72
C MET A 98 6.21 -19.21 -3.77
N ASN A 99 5.09 -19.82 -4.18
CA ASN A 99 5.06 -20.85 -5.21
C ASN A 99 5.02 -20.29 -6.64
N SER A 100 4.81 -18.99 -6.82
CA SER A 100 4.78 -18.31 -8.13
C SER A 100 6.08 -18.47 -8.94
N GLY A 101 7.21 -18.70 -8.27
CA GLY A 101 8.50 -19.05 -8.91
C GLY A 101 8.52 -20.43 -9.59
N SER A 102 7.60 -21.32 -9.23
CA SER A 102 7.49 -22.69 -9.76
C SER A 102 6.31 -22.84 -10.73
N HIS A 103 5.70 -21.73 -11.16
CA HIS A 103 4.49 -21.78 -11.95
C HIS A 103 4.77 -22.28 -13.39
N PRO A 104 3.93 -23.18 -13.95
CA PRO A 104 4.19 -23.81 -15.25
C PRO A 104 4.33 -22.79 -16.39
N ASP A 105 3.58 -21.69 -16.30
CA ASP A 105 3.53 -20.62 -17.31
C ASP A 105 4.61 -19.54 -17.09
N GLY A 106 5.51 -19.75 -16.12
CA GLY A 106 6.63 -18.88 -15.79
C GLY A 106 6.38 -17.93 -14.61
N PHE A 107 7.48 -17.38 -14.07
CA PHE A 107 7.45 -16.53 -12.86
C PHE A 107 6.54 -15.30 -12.99
N LEU A 108 6.51 -14.64 -14.14
CA LEU A 108 5.68 -13.45 -14.34
C LEU A 108 4.18 -13.78 -14.34
N ALA A 109 3.79 -14.96 -14.80
CA ALA A 109 2.39 -15.40 -14.77
C ALA A 109 1.93 -15.64 -13.32
N GLY A 110 2.74 -16.34 -12.53
CA GLY A 110 2.44 -16.58 -11.12
C GLY A 110 2.46 -15.29 -10.29
N LEU A 111 3.36 -14.36 -10.61
CA LEU A 111 3.40 -13.04 -9.98
C LEU A 111 2.14 -12.23 -10.35
N ALA A 112 1.71 -12.24 -11.61
CA ALA A 112 0.50 -11.55 -12.05
C ALA A 112 -0.76 -12.12 -11.39
N GLU A 113 -0.83 -13.44 -11.18
CA GLU A 113 -1.92 -14.07 -10.44
C GLU A 113 -1.93 -13.64 -8.96
N GLY A 114 -0.77 -13.71 -8.30
CA GLY A 114 -0.64 -13.29 -6.89
C GLY A 114 -0.93 -11.80 -6.68
N MET A 115 -0.44 -10.94 -7.58
CA MET A 115 -0.70 -9.50 -7.59
C MET A 115 -2.10 -9.13 -8.07
N GLY A 116 -2.79 -10.01 -8.80
CA GLY A 116 -4.18 -9.84 -9.20
C GLY A 116 -5.16 -10.04 -8.03
N THR A 117 -4.69 -10.56 -6.89
CA THR A 117 -5.50 -10.69 -5.68
C THR A 117 -5.61 -9.37 -4.92
N LYS A 118 -6.75 -9.14 -4.23
CA LYS A 118 -6.93 -7.94 -3.40
C LYS A 118 -5.85 -7.80 -2.33
N ALA A 119 -5.43 -8.92 -1.73
CA ALA A 119 -4.36 -8.93 -0.72
C ALA A 119 -3.01 -8.52 -1.35
N GLY A 120 -2.67 -9.05 -2.52
CA GLY A 120 -1.46 -8.70 -3.26
C GLY A 120 -1.39 -7.21 -3.59
N ILE A 121 -2.48 -6.62 -4.11
CA ILE A 121 -2.56 -5.19 -4.42
C ILE A 121 -2.37 -4.34 -3.16
N THR A 122 -3.08 -4.65 -2.07
CA THR A 122 -2.96 -3.89 -0.82
C THR A 122 -1.56 -3.99 -0.21
N ALA A 123 -0.94 -5.17 -0.21
CA ALA A 123 0.43 -5.35 0.28
C ALA A 123 1.46 -4.60 -0.56
N LEU A 124 1.33 -4.66 -1.90
CA LEU A 124 2.20 -3.92 -2.82
C LEU A 124 2.04 -2.42 -2.59
N TRP A 125 0.81 -1.92 -2.48
CA TRP A 125 0.55 -0.52 -2.25
C TRP A 125 1.17 -0.02 -0.95
N ALA A 126 0.99 -0.76 0.15
CA ALA A 126 1.63 -0.44 1.43
C ALA A 126 3.16 -0.39 1.29
N HIS A 127 3.76 -1.27 0.49
CA HIS A 127 5.20 -1.28 0.23
C HIS A 127 5.68 -0.05 -0.57
N VAL A 128 4.96 0.33 -1.63
CA VAL A 128 5.26 1.52 -2.44
C VAL A 128 5.17 2.78 -1.58
N VAL A 129 4.09 2.91 -0.82
CA VAL A 129 3.85 4.04 0.10
C VAL A 129 4.94 4.15 1.18
N ALA A 130 5.46 3.03 1.68
CA ALA A 130 6.60 3.02 2.59
C ALA A 130 7.86 3.60 1.94
N GLY A 131 8.11 3.24 0.67
CA GLY A 131 9.21 3.76 -0.13
C GLY A 131 9.11 5.26 -0.37
N ASP A 132 7.92 5.76 -0.72
CA ASP A 132 7.66 7.18 -0.97
C ASP A 132 8.00 8.04 0.27
N ILE A 133 7.58 7.62 1.47
CA ILE A 133 7.95 8.32 2.71
C ILE A 133 9.46 8.24 2.97
N ALA A 134 10.07 7.07 2.78
CA ALA A 134 11.48 6.86 3.03
C ALA A 134 12.35 7.81 2.20
N VAL A 135 12.05 7.92 0.90
CA VAL A 135 12.76 8.80 -0.02
C VAL A 135 12.46 10.26 0.28
N THR A 136 11.20 10.61 0.56
CA THR A 136 10.83 11.99 0.93
C THR A 136 11.57 12.46 2.18
N ARG A 137 11.69 11.60 3.20
CA ARG A 137 12.49 11.89 4.40
C ARG A 137 13.97 12.09 4.06
N TRP A 138 14.52 11.25 3.20
CA TRP A 138 15.92 11.37 2.77
C TRP A 138 16.17 12.70 2.03
N ILE A 139 15.29 13.07 1.09
CA ILE A 139 15.32 14.36 0.37
C ILE A 139 15.31 15.52 1.37
N TRP A 140 14.40 15.46 2.35
CA TRP A 140 14.26 16.49 3.37
C TRP A 140 15.51 16.60 4.27
N GLN A 141 16.06 15.48 4.75
CA GLN A 141 17.29 15.47 5.55
C GLN A 141 18.51 15.98 4.77
N ASP A 142 18.68 15.56 3.52
CA ASP A 142 19.77 16.03 2.67
C ASP A 142 19.63 17.54 2.37
N SER A 143 18.40 18.01 2.14
CA SER A 143 18.13 19.43 1.93
C SER A 143 18.45 20.29 3.16
N LEU A 144 18.14 19.80 4.37
CA LEU A 144 18.45 20.48 5.63
C LEU A 144 19.97 20.56 5.86
N LYS A 145 20.70 19.47 5.62
CA LYS A 145 22.17 19.43 5.76
C LYS A 145 22.86 20.40 4.80
N ARG A 146 22.28 20.63 3.63
CA ARG A 146 22.85 21.49 2.57
C ARG A 146 22.38 22.93 2.61
N GLN A 147 21.42 23.29 3.47
CA GLN A 147 20.71 24.59 3.42
C GLN A 147 20.22 24.90 2.00
N GLY A 148 19.60 23.90 1.35
CA GLY A 148 19.05 24.04 0.01
C GLY A 148 17.96 25.12 -0.07
N ARG A 149 17.69 25.62 -1.28
CA ARG A 149 16.62 26.62 -1.47
C ARG A 149 15.28 26.02 -1.03
N PRO A 150 14.54 26.67 -0.10
CA PRO A 150 13.35 26.07 0.52
C PRO A 150 12.24 25.74 -0.49
N TRP A 151 12.16 26.48 -1.61
CA TRP A 151 11.20 26.20 -2.67
C TRP A 151 11.53 24.90 -3.44
N ALA A 152 12.80 24.61 -3.68
CA ALA A 152 13.22 23.40 -4.39
C ALA A 152 12.96 22.15 -3.53
N THR A 153 13.21 22.25 -2.23
CA THR A 153 12.90 21.19 -1.26
C THR A 153 11.42 20.88 -1.23
N ARG A 154 10.55 21.91 -1.20
CA ARG A 154 9.09 21.71 -1.20
C ARG A 154 8.61 20.99 -2.45
N ILE A 155 9.12 21.36 -3.63
CA ILE A 155 8.80 20.69 -4.90
C ILE A 155 9.29 19.25 -4.88
N ALA A 156 10.53 19.00 -4.46
CA ALA A 156 11.09 17.66 -4.39
C ALA A 156 10.35 16.76 -3.38
N VAL A 157 9.93 17.30 -2.23
CA VAL A 157 9.11 16.60 -1.22
C VAL A 157 7.70 16.32 -1.75
N PHE A 158 7.08 17.27 -2.44
CA PHE A 158 5.77 17.10 -3.05
C PHE A 158 5.78 15.95 -4.06
N PHE A 159 6.76 15.96 -4.98
CA PHE A 159 6.93 14.88 -5.94
C PHE A 159 7.47 13.60 -5.31
N GLY A 160 8.20 13.67 -4.19
CA GLY A 160 8.71 12.49 -3.49
C GLY A 160 7.60 11.59 -2.96
N VAL A 161 6.49 12.17 -2.49
CA VAL A 161 5.34 11.40 -1.98
C VAL A 161 4.43 10.89 -3.10
N MET A 162 4.31 11.63 -4.20
CA MET A 162 3.43 11.23 -5.32
C MET A 162 4.15 10.32 -6.32
N MET A 163 5.45 10.51 -6.50
CA MET A 163 6.28 9.78 -7.46
C MET A 163 7.73 9.78 -6.98
N MET A 164 8.07 8.83 -6.10
CA MET A 164 9.41 8.67 -5.53
C MET A 164 10.56 8.88 -6.55
N PRO A 165 10.56 8.25 -7.75
CA PRO A 165 11.65 8.41 -8.71
C PRO A 165 11.82 9.87 -9.20
N LEU A 166 10.70 10.58 -9.40
CA LEU A 166 10.73 11.96 -9.88
C LEU A 166 11.15 12.93 -8.77
N GLY A 167 10.63 12.77 -7.56
CA GLY A 167 11.03 13.60 -6.42
C GLY A 167 12.53 13.51 -6.17
N LEU A 168 13.07 12.28 -6.24
CA LEU A 168 14.51 12.05 -6.13
C LEU A 168 15.29 12.72 -7.27
N ALA A 169 14.87 12.52 -8.53
CA ALA A 169 15.53 13.15 -9.68
C ALA A 169 15.54 14.68 -9.58
N LEU A 170 14.39 15.30 -9.23
CA LEU A 170 14.27 16.74 -9.03
C LEU A 170 15.18 17.24 -7.91
N HIS A 171 15.23 16.54 -6.77
CA HIS A 171 16.15 16.89 -5.68
C HIS A 171 17.60 16.84 -6.15
N LEU A 172 17.98 15.81 -6.91
CA LEU A 172 19.34 15.64 -7.42
C LEU A 172 19.75 16.66 -8.49
N LEU A 173 18.78 17.17 -9.26
CA LEU A 173 18.99 18.21 -10.27
C LEU A 173 19.01 19.62 -9.66
N LEU A 174 18.09 19.90 -8.73
CA LEU A 174 17.94 21.21 -8.11
C LEU A 174 18.88 21.41 -6.91
N ARG A 175 19.53 20.35 -6.41
CA ARG A 175 20.56 20.49 -5.37
C ARG A 175 21.75 21.27 -5.94
N SER A 176 21.94 22.47 -5.43
CA SER A 176 23.13 23.29 -5.66
C SER A 176 23.78 23.52 -4.30
N GLY A 177 24.72 22.67 -3.89
CA GLY A 177 25.41 22.86 -2.60
C GLY A 177 26.24 21.66 -2.14
N LYS A 178 27.48 21.92 -1.74
CA LYS A 178 28.39 20.96 -1.10
C LYS A 178 27.82 20.60 0.28
N PRO A 179 27.78 19.31 0.69
CA PRO A 179 27.30 18.94 2.02
C PRO A 179 28.23 19.53 3.08
N ARG A 180 27.68 20.22 4.08
CA ARG A 180 28.44 20.59 5.29
C ARG A 180 28.48 19.35 6.18
N GLY A 181 29.69 18.82 6.35
CA GLY A 181 30.00 17.70 7.24
C GLY A 181 29.90 18.10 8.69
#